data_AF-A0A1E7Q2L8-F1
#
_entry.id   AF-A0A1E7Q2L8-F1
#
_cell.length_a   1.000
_cell.length_b   1.000
_cell.length_c   1.000
_cell.angle_alpha   90.00
_cell.angle_beta   90.00
_cell.angle_gamma   90.00
#
_symmetry.space_group_name_H-M   'P 1'
#
loop_
_entity.id
_entity.type
_entity.pdbx_description
1 polymer ?
#
loop_
_entity_poly.entity_id
_entity_poly.type
_entity_poly.pdbx_seq_one_letter_code
_entity_poly.pdbx_strand_id
1 'polypeptide(L)'
;MALSFHQEFQQQFLQLSQVLQHYQAYWRLTPFTCTELPWTDPRLQQVLHGFSDQQIALIDQNSQLQQQYFSDFFPQLFNLPSITSASKPKTIAELPFWLTNGITGRKLGQIEALCQHWHSSSRPIVEWCAGKGHLGRMLAYRFEQPVISLEWQQELCQQGEQLANQFSLPQHFIQVDVLSSGLSSELGSSVNSPLAAVLKPKQHVVALHACGQLHISMLQQAVQAGCEYIHLAPCCYHLIAESCYQPLSDLAQQHDLGLDQQQLKLIVQGQVTAGERIERLRHTEVHWRLSYELLRQHYIGDSQYRPLASAGKHWFSADFSDFATWAAQQHQWPLPDNINWQVFLNAGAKRQHLIQLIELVRHLFRRPLEHWLLLDKMLYLQQHGYTVDAIEFCDYQLTPRNLLLTATKN
;
A
#
# COMPACT_ATOMS: atom_id res chain seq x y z
N MET A 1 1.03 15.52 -29.61
CA MET A 1 0.84 15.56 -28.14
C MET A 1 0.66 14.17 -27.55
N ALA A 2 -0.32 13.35 -27.95
CA ALA A 2 -0.48 11.99 -27.37
C ALA A 2 0.78 11.10 -27.50
N LEU A 3 1.45 11.10 -28.67
CA LEU A 3 2.71 10.36 -28.87
C LEU A 3 3.89 10.85 -28.01
N SER A 4 3.92 12.14 -27.61
CA SER A 4 5.01 12.66 -26.77
C SER A 4 4.84 12.28 -25.31
N PHE A 5 3.60 12.20 -24.81
CA PHE A 5 3.33 11.75 -23.43
C PHE A 5 3.55 10.24 -23.24
N HIS A 6 3.32 9.41 -24.27
CA HIS A 6 3.63 7.97 -24.21
C HIS A 6 5.13 7.70 -24.07
N GLN A 7 5.97 8.47 -24.76
CA GLN A 7 7.43 8.29 -24.69
C GLN A 7 7.98 8.71 -23.32
N GLU A 8 7.32 9.64 -22.63
CA GLU A 8 7.75 10.13 -21.31
C GLU A 8 7.60 9.07 -20.22
N PHE A 9 6.44 8.41 -20.07
CA PHE A 9 6.26 7.38 -19.03
C PHE A 9 7.14 6.14 -19.25
N GLN A 10 7.39 5.75 -20.50
CA GLN A 10 8.32 4.66 -20.79
C GLN A 10 9.75 4.99 -20.36
N GLN A 11 10.22 6.20 -20.65
CA GLN A 11 11.55 6.66 -20.23
C GLN A 11 11.65 6.75 -18.70
N GLN A 12 10.64 7.32 -18.04
CA GLN A 12 10.56 7.40 -16.58
C GLN A 12 10.59 5.99 -15.96
N PHE A 13 9.84 5.04 -16.52
CA PHE A 13 9.81 3.65 -16.05
C PHE A 13 11.16 2.96 -16.19
N LEU A 14 11.85 3.12 -17.33
CA LEU A 14 13.18 2.55 -17.55
C LEU A 14 14.22 3.16 -16.61
N GLN A 15 14.22 4.48 -16.45
CA GLN A 15 15.12 5.17 -15.52
C GLN A 15 14.88 4.70 -14.08
N LEU A 16 13.63 4.63 -13.66
CA LEU A 16 13.25 4.18 -12.32
C LEU A 16 13.65 2.71 -12.09
N SER A 17 13.41 1.83 -13.07
CA SER A 17 13.79 0.42 -13.00
C SER A 17 15.30 0.26 -12.84
N GLN A 18 16.09 1.02 -13.61
CA GLN A 18 17.55 1.02 -13.51
C GLN A 18 18.04 1.49 -12.13
N VAL A 19 17.47 2.57 -11.60
CA VAL A 19 17.83 3.11 -10.28
C VAL A 19 17.48 2.12 -9.16
N LEU A 20 16.27 1.54 -9.20
CA LEU A 20 15.85 0.54 -8.22
C LEU A 20 16.73 -0.71 -8.27
N GLN A 21 17.06 -1.20 -9.46
CA GLN A 21 17.96 -2.33 -9.65
C GLN A 21 19.38 -2.03 -9.15
N HIS A 22 19.90 -0.83 -9.44
CA HIS A 22 21.23 -0.39 -8.99
C HIS A 22 21.35 -0.40 -7.47
N TYR A 23 20.32 0.08 -6.76
CA TYR A 23 20.31 0.13 -5.29
C TYR A 23 19.63 -1.08 -4.62
N GLN A 24 19.43 -2.21 -5.32
CA GLN A 24 18.66 -3.34 -4.78
C GLN A 24 19.17 -3.92 -3.46
N ALA A 25 20.49 -3.85 -3.23
CA ALA A 25 21.11 -4.29 -1.99
C ALA A 25 20.66 -3.46 -0.76
N TYR A 26 20.06 -2.28 -0.97
CA TYR A 26 19.62 -1.38 0.10
C TYR A 26 18.17 -1.59 0.52
N TRP A 27 17.32 -2.16 -0.32
CA TRP A 27 15.89 -2.32 -0.02
C TRP A 27 15.40 -3.77 0.01
N ARG A 28 16.03 -4.70 -0.72
CA ARG A 28 15.60 -6.11 -0.77
C ARG A 28 15.87 -6.91 0.49
N LEU A 29 16.83 -6.48 1.32
CA LEU A 29 17.23 -7.24 2.50
C LEU A 29 16.10 -7.34 3.54
N THR A 30 16.21 -8.32 4.43
CA THR A 30 15.33 -8.49 5.59
C THR A 30 16.02 -7.99 6.86
N PRO A 31 15.59 -6.87 7.48
CA PRO A 31 16.32 -6.27 8.61
C PRO A 31 16.47 -7.21 9.82
N PHE A 32 15.45 -8.03 10.08
CA PHE A 32 15.46 -8.97 11.20
C PHE A 32 16.61 -9.98 11.13
N THR A 33 17.13 -10.29 9.94
CA THR A 33 18.24 -11.23 9.75
C THR A 33 19.62 -10.58 9.86
N CYS A 34 19.74 -9.24 9.83
CA CYS A 34 21.03 -8.54 9.71
C CYS A 34 21.66 -8.26 11.06
N THR A 35 22.72 -8.95 11.50
CA THR A 35 23.36 -8.76 12.83
C THR A 35 24.09 -7.43 13.02
N GLU A 36 24.43 -6.77 11.91
CA GLU A 36 25.13 -5.49 11.81
C GLU A 36 24.58 -4.67 10.64
N LEU A 37 25.11 -3.46 10.41
CA LEU A 37 24.74 -2.69 9.22
C LEU A 37 25.20 -3.45 7.97
N PRO A 38 24.29 -3.77 7.03
CA PRO A 38 24.57 -4.71 5.93
C PRO A 38 25.36 -4.07 4.77
N TRP A 39 25.58 -2.76 4.79
CA TRP A 39 26.18 -2.01 3.68
C TRP A 39 27.64 -1.68 3.98
N THR A 40 28.48 -1.73 2.95
CA THR A 40 29.94 -1.59 3.10
C THR A 40 30.45 -0.15 3.01
N ASP A 41 29.64 0.85 2.64
CA ASP A 41 30.09 2.25 2.56
C ASP A 41 30.35 2.79 3.99
N PRO A 42 31.63 3.05 4.36
CA PRO A 42 31.97 3.49 5.71
C PRO A 42 31.40 4.87 6.05
N ARG A 43 31.23 5.74 5.05
CA ARG A 43 30.63 7.07 5.27
C ARG A 43 29.16 6.93 5.63
N LEU A 44 28.43 6.03 4.98
CA LEU A 44 27.03 5.76 5.31
C LEU A 44 26.90 5.16 6.71
N GLN A 45 27.75 4.17 7.04
CA GLN A 45 27.76 3.58 8.39
C GLN A 45 28.02 4.63 9.47
N GLN A 46 29.01 5.52 9.26
CA GLN A 46 29.36 6.58 10.20
C GLN A 46 28.18 7.55 10.42
N VAL A 47 27.50 7.96 9.34
CA VAL A 47 26.31 8.82 9.44
C VAL A 47 25.19 8.13 10.22
N LEU A 48 24.89 6.86 9.89
CA LEU A 48 23.84 6.09 10.55
C LEU A 48 24.11 5.89 12.04
N HIS A 49 25.33 5.54 12.43
CA HIS A 49 25.72 5.40 13.84
C HIS A 49 25.61 6.69 14.65
N GLY A 50 25.59 7.85 13.99
CA GLY A 50 25.40 9.15 14.63
C GLY A 50 23.94 9.48 14.98
N PHE A 51 22.96 8.70 14.51
CA PHE A 51 21.55 9.00 14.73
C PHE A 51 21.02 8.40 16.04
N SER A 52 20.28 9.23 16.78
CA SER A 52 19.42 8.78 17.89
C SER A 52 18.06 8.28 17.40
N ASP A 53 17.33 7.52 18.23
CA ASP A 53 15.98 7.03 17.91
C ASP A 53 15.01 8.17 17.53
N GLN A 54 15.15 9.34 18.17
CA GLN A 54 14.34 10.52 17.87
C GLN A 54 14.65 11.09 16.49
N GLN A 55 15.93 11.16 16.11
CA GLN A 55 16.34 11.60 14.78
C GLN A 55 15.88 10.61 13.71
N ILE A 56 16.01 9.30 13.95
CA ILE A 56 15.52 8.28 13.02
C ILE A 56 14.03 8.48 12.75
N ALA A 57 13.21 8.63 13.81
CA ALA A 57 11.77 8.82 13.67
C ALA A 57 11.41 10.10 12.89
N LEU A 58 12.14 11.20 13.14
CA LEU A 58 11.93 12.48 12.45
C LEU A 58 12.32 12.39 10.96
N ILE A 59 13.47 11.79 10.65
CA ILE A 59 13.95 11.64 9.27
C ILE A 59 13.03 10.69 8.50
N ASP A 60 12.60 9.57 9.09
CA ASP A 60 11.75 8.59 8.40
C ASP A 60 10.40 9.16 7.93
N GLN A 61 9.93 10.24 8.59
CA GLN A 61 8.65 10.88 8.30
C GLN A 61 8.77 12.15 7.45
N ASN A 62 9.98 12.55 7.06
CA ASN A 62 10.21 13.82 6.36
C ASN A 62 11.13 13.63 5.15
N SER A 63 10.55 13.74 3.94
CA SER A 63 11.27 13.59 2.68
C SER A 63 12.39 14.62 2.47
N GLN A 64 12.24 15.84 2.99
CA GLN A 64 13.29 16.87 2.90
C GLN A 64 14.49 16.50 3.77
N LEU A 65 14.25 15.98 4.98
CA LEU A 65 15.33 15.48 5.84
C LEU A 65 15.98 14.23 5.25
N GLN A 66 15.19 13.32 4.66
CA GLN A 66 15.75 12.18 3.93
C GLN A 66 16.69 12.65 2.83
N GLN A 67 16.25 13.61 2.00
CA GLN A 67 17.11 14.17 0.96
C GLN A 67 18.36 14.84 1.54
N GLN A 68 18.22 15.64 2.59
CA GLN A 68 19.34 16.33 3.24
C GLN A 68 20.43 15.36 3.74
N TYR A 69 20.04 14.24 4.34
CA TYR A 69 21.00 13.27 4.89
C TYR A 69 21.49 12.24 3.88
N PHE A 70 20.71 11.94 2.84
CA PHE A 70 20.95 10.78 1.98
C PHE A 70 21.20 11.11 0.50
N SER A 71 21.09 12.36 0.04
CA SER A 71 21.31 12.74 -1.37
C SER A 71 22.69 12.34 -1.89
N ASP A 72 23.72 12.48 -1.07
CA ASP A 72 25.11 12.20 -1.46
C ASP A 72 25.40 10.70 -1.58
N PHE A 73 24.58 9.86 -0.92
CA PHE A 73 24.69 8.40 -0.97
C PHE A 73 23.84 7.80 -2.08
N PHE A 74 22.68 8.40 -2.36
CA PHE A 74 21.73 7.92 -3.37
C PHE A 74 21.37 9.00 -4.39
N PRO A 75 22.33 9.64 -5.08
CA PRO A 75 22.06 10.80 -5.93
C PRO A 75 21.08 10.47 -7.06
N GLN A 76 21.21 9.28 -7.66
CA GLN A 76 20.28 8.85 -8.71
C GLN A 76 18.84 8.64 -8.19
N LEU A 77 18.66 8.27 -6.91
CA LEU A 77 17.35 8.09 -6.30
C LEU A 77 16.65 9.44 -6.10
N PHE A 78 17.36 10.42 -5.55
CA PHE A 78 16.82 11.74 -5.27
C PHE A 78 16.70 12.65 -6.51
N ASN A 79 17.34 12.26 -7.62
CA ASN A 79 17.21 12.94 -8.92
C ASN A 79 16.17 12.31 -9.85
N LEU A 80 15.40 11.33 -9.38
CA LEU A 80 14.29 10.77 -10.17
C LEU A 80 13.25 11.86 -10.47
N PRO A 81 12.71 11.91 -11.70
CA PRO A 81 11.66 12.86 -12.04
C PRO A 81 10.37 12.56 -11.28
N SER A 82 9.57 13.61 -11.06
CA SER A 82 8.19 13.44 -10.58
C SER A 82 7.36 12.72 -11.63
N ILE A 83 6.61 11.71 -11.20
CA ILE A 83 5.66 10.96 -12.04
C ILE A 83 4.26 11.57 -11.96
N THR A 84 3.96 12.27 -10.87
CA THR A 84 2.66 12.90 -10.66
C THR A 84 2.60 14.27 -11.29
N SER A 85 1.48 14.56 -11.94
CA SER A 85 1.10 15.87 -12.43
C SER A 85 0.69 16.79 -11.28
N ALA A 86 0.93 18.09 -11.45
CA ALA A 86 0.38 19.09 -10.56
C ALA A 86 -1.13 19.24 -10.85
N SER A 87 -1.98 18.91 -9.89
CA SER A 87 -3.42 19.12 -9.96
C SER A 87 -3.89 19.99 -8.80
N LYS A 88 -4.77 20.96 -9.11
CA LYS A 88 -5.42 21.77 -8.09
C LYS A 88 -6.78 21.15 -7.76
N PRO A 89 -7.08 20.90 -6.47
CA PRO A 89 -8.38 20.36 -6.08
C PRO A 89 -9.48 21.33 -6.49
N LYS A 90 -10.59 20.81 -7.04
CA LYS A 90 -11.77 21.62 -7.34
C LYS A 90 -12.46 22.01 -6.04
N THR A 91 -12.97 23.24 -5.98
CA THR A 91 -13.88 23.64 -4.91
C THR A 91 -15.20 22.90 -5.08
N ILE A 92 -15.57 22.11 -4.08
CA ILE A 92 -16.83 21.37 -4.03
C ILE A 92 -17.62 21.81 -2.80
N ALA A 93 -18.96 21.76 -2.89
CA ALA A 93 -19.83 22.09 -1.76
C ALA A 93 -19.60 21.13 -0.59
N GLU A 94 -19.77 21.66 0.64
CA GLU A 94 -19.72 20.85 1.85
C GLU A 94 -20.80 19.76 1.83
N LEU A 95 -20.45 18.58 2.34
CA LEU A 95 -21.42 17.50 2.46
C LEU A 95 -22.33 17.73 3.67
N PRO A 96 -23.62 17.39 3.54
CA PRO A 96 -24.49 17.34 4.69
C PRO A 96 -23.97 16.37 5.75
N PHE A 97 -24.09 16.76 7.04
CA PHE A 97 -23.62 15.95 8.17
C PHE A 97 -24.19 14.52 8.19
N TRP A 98 -25.45 14.34 7.78
CA TRP A 98 -26.07 13.01 7.74
C TRP A 98 -25.40 12.05 6.75
N LEU A 99 -24.76 12.57 5.70
CA LEU A 99 -24.05 11.78 4.69
C LEU A 99 -22.65 11.35 5.16
N THR A 100 -22.04 12.15 6.03
CA THR A 100 -20.70 11.90 6.59
C THR A 100 -20.74 11.08 7.87
N ASN A 101 -21.91 10.95 8.50
CA ASN A 101 -22.08 10.20 9.74
C ASN A 101 -21.67 8.72 9.60
N GLY A 102 -20.94 8.22 10.60
CA GLY A 102 -20.43 6.84 10.63
C GLY A 102 -19.18 6.59 9.76
N ILE A 103 -18.60 7.62 9.15
CA ILE A 103 -17.35 7.54 8.38
C ILE A 103 -16.20 8.06 9.24
N THR A 104 -15.11 7.30 9.35
CA THR A 104 -13.92 7.76 10.08
C THR A 104 -13.29 8.96 9.37
N GLY A 105 -12.75 9.93 10.11
CA GLY A 105 -12.20 11.17 9.54
C GLY A 105 -11.17 10.93 8.44
N ARG A 106 -10.29 9.92 8.61
CA ARG A 106 -9.32 9.53 7.58
C ARG A 106 -9.98 9.01 6.28
N LYS A 107 -11.02 8.20 6.40
CA LYS A 107 -11.75 7.69 5.23
C LYS A 107 -12.52 8.82 4.55
N LEU A 108 -13.17 9.68 5.34
CA LEU A 108 -13.90 10.83 4.85
C LEU A 108 -12.99 11.77 4.05
N GLY A 109 -11.85 12.18 4.61
CA GLY A 109 -10.92 13.09 3.93
C GLY A 109 -10.42 12.53 2.60
N GLN A 110 -10.19 11.21 2.49
CA GLN A 110 -9.76 10.59 1.22
C GLN A 110 -10.89 10.59 0.19
N ILE A 111 -12.14 10.34 0.61
CA ILE A 111 -13.29 10.40 -0.29
C ILE A 111 -13.50 11.83 -0.78
N GLU A 112 -13.43 12.82 0.11
CA GLU A 112 -13.56 14.23 -0.24
C GLU A 112 -12.48 14.67 -1.23
N ALA A 113 -11.22 14.31 -0.95
CA ALA A 113 -10.10 14.59 -1.83
C ALA A 113 -10.24 13.94 -3.21
N LEU A 114 -10.75 12.69 -3.28
CA LEU A 114 -11.07 12.05 -4.56
C LEU A 114 -12.18 12.80 -5.29
N CYS A 115 -13.25 13.22 -4.59
CA CYS A 115 -14.32 14.01 -5.20
C CYS A 115 -13.84 15.36 -5.74
N GLN A 116 -12.86 16.00 -5.11
CA GLN A 116 -12.24 17.25 -5.61
C GLN A 116 -11.51 17.05 -6.94
N HIS A 117 -11.10 15.83 -7.24
CA HIS A 117 -10.41 15.45 -8.47
C HIS A 117 -11.31 14.70 -9.47
N TRP A 118 -12.60 14.57 -9.17
CA TRP A 118 -13.53 13.82 -9.98
C TRP A 118 -13.71 14.43 -11.37
N HIS A 119 -13.68 13.58 -12.40
CA HIS A 119 -14.03 13.98 -13.75
C HIS A 119 -15.55 14.13 -13.91
N SER A 120 -16.02 15.32 -14.29
CA SER A 120 -17.44 15.59 -14.51
C SER A 120 -17.93 14.86 -15.76
N SER A 121 -18.87 13.94 -15.61
CA SER A 121 -19.55 13.28 -16.72
C SER A 121 -20.97 12.88 -16.31
N SER A 122 -21.78 12.52 -17.31
CA SER A 122 -23.12 11.92 -17.13
C SER A 122 -23.09 10.38 -17.16
N ARG A 123 -21.92 9.77 -16.94
CA ARG A 123 -21.78 8.31 -17.00
C ARG A 123 -22.17 7.67 -15.66
N PRO A 124 -22.88 6.53 -15.69
CA PRO A 124 -23.07 5.71 -14.49
C PRO A 124 -21.72 5.30 -13.88
N ILE A 125 -21.70 5.21 -12.56
CA ILE A 125 -20.51 4.92 -11.77
C ILE A 125 -20.59 3.49 -11.26
N VAL A 126 -19.46 2.77 -11.30
CA VAL A 126 -19.27 1.47 -10.67
C VAL A 126 -18.23 1.64 -9.57
N GLU A 127 -18.66 1.52 -8.32
CA GLU A 127 -17.80 1.52 -7.14
C GLU A 127 -17.30 0.10 -6.87
N TRP A 128 -16.00 -0.10 -6.97
CA TRP A 128 -15.34 -1.38 -6.77
C TRP A 128 -14.94 -1.58 -5.31
N CYS A 129 -15.26 -2.75 -4.73
CA CYS A 129 -15.01 -3.06 -3.31
C CYS A 129 -15.66 -2.04 -2.37
N ALA A 130 -16.98 -1.90 -2.50
CA ALA A 130 -17.73 -0.80 -1.90
C ALA A 130 -17.81 -0.82 -0.37
N GLY A 131 -17.73 -1.99 0.27
CA GLY A 131 -18.09 -2.16 1.68
C GLY A 131 -19.52 -1.64 1.93
N LYS A 132 -19.66 -0.65 2.82
CA LYS A 132 -20.96 0.03 3.07
C LYS A 132 -21.31 1.11 2.03
N GLY A 133 -20.52 1.25 0.97
CA GLY A 133 -20.70 2.19 -0.16
C GLY A 133 -20.67 3.67 0.22
N HIS A 134 -19.79 4.05 1.16
CA HIS A 134 -19.62 5.45 1.55
C HIS A 134 -19.16 6.35 0.41
N LEU A 135 -18.22 5.88 -0.42
CA LEU A 135 -17.75 6.63 -1.58
C LEU A 135 -18.87 6.73 -2.62
N GLY A 136 -19.53 5.61 -2.91
CA GLY A 136 -20.67 5.57 -3.82
C GLY A 136 -21.78 6.55 -3.44
N ARG A 137 -22.21 6.60 -2.17
CA ARG A 137 -23.21 7.58 -1.70
C ARG A 137 -22.78 9.03 -1.95
N MET A 138 -21.52 9.36 -1.68
CA MET A 138 -21.00 10.72 -1.88
C MET A 138 -20.91 11.08 -3.35
N LEU A 139 -20.51 10.14 -4.20
CA LEU A 139 -20.50 10.34 -5.65
C LEU A 139 -21.91 10.52 -6.21
N ALA A 140 -22.86 9.69 -5.79
CA ALA A 140 -24.26 9.77 -6.18
C ALA A 140 -24.86 11.13 -5.79
N TYR A 141 -24.60 11.59 -4.56
CA TYR A 141 -25.08 12.88 -4.07
C TYR A 141 -24.44 14.07 -4.78
N ARG A 142 -23.11 14.08 -4.93
CA ARG A 142 -22.37 15.24 -5.47
C ARG A 142 -22.51 15.42 -6.97
N PHE A 143 -22.59 14.31 -7.71
CA PHE A 143 -22.53 14.34 -9.17
C PHE A 143 -23.86 13.93 -9.82
N GLU A 144 -24.87 13.63 -9.01
CA GLU A 144 -26.22 13.26 -9.46
C GLU A 144 -26.19 12.11 -10.48
N GLN A 145 -25.24 11.18 -10.30
CA GLN A 145 -25.08 10.01 -11.17
C GLN A 145 -25.52 8.74 -10.46
N PRO A 146 -26.13 7.78 -11.17
CA PRO A 146 -26.42 6.47 -10.61
C PRO A 146 -25.11 5.71 -10.32
N VAL A 147 -25.08 5.04 -9.18
CA VAL A 147 -23.93 4.26 -8.70
C VAL A 147 -24.31 2.79 -8.54
N ILE A 148 -23.47 1.90 -9.06
CA ILE A 148 -23.51 0.47 -8.79
C ILE A 148 -22.33 0.13 -7.90
N SER A 149 -22.60 -0.37 -6.70
CA SER A 149 -21.60 -0.72 -5.69
C SER A 149 -21.39 -2.24 -5.66
N LEU A 150 -20.19 -2.67 -6.03
CA LEU A 150 -19.79 -4.08 -6.01
C LEU A 150 -19.17 -4.43 -4.66
N GLU A 151 -19.72 -5.43 -3.98
CA GLU A 151 -19.25 -5.87 -2.67
C GLU A 151 -19.49 -7.38 -2.50
N TRP A 152 -18.59 -8.11 -1.84
CA TRP A 152 -18.67 -9.57 -1.73
C TRP A 152 -19.49 -10.01 -0.51
N GLN A 153 -19.47 -9.22 0.57
CA GLN A 153 -20.20 -9.52 1.80
C GLN A 153 -21.64 -9.04 1.71
N GLN A 154 -22.58 -10.00 1.70
CA GLN A 154 -24.01 -9.70 1.62
C GLN A 154 -24.51 -8.76 2.73
N GLU A 155 -23.96 -8.91 3.95
CA GLU A 155 -24.33 -8.04 5.08
C GLU A 155 -23.95 -6.56 4.81
N LEU A 156 -22.79 -6.32 4.20
CA LEU A 156 -22.35 -4.96 3.85
C LEU A 156 -23.19 -4.38 2.72
N CYS A 157 -23.57 -5.20 1.72
CA CYS A 157 -24.52 -4.79 0.68
C CYS A 157 -25.85 -4.33 1.28
N GLN A 158 -26.43 -5.11 2.19
CA GLN A 158 -27.70 -4.78 2.83
C GLN A 158 -27.62 -3.50 3.66
N GLN A 159 -26.56 -3.33 4.46
CA GLN A 159 -26.34 -2.11 5.23
C GLN A 159 -26.16 -0.88 4.31
N GLY A 160 -25.45 -1.06 3.19
CA GLY A 160 -25.25 -0.01 2.19
C GLY A 160 -26.55 0.42 1.51
N GLU A 161 -27.34 -0.54 1.03
CA GLU A 161 -28.62 -0.31 0.36
C GLU A 161 -29.64 0.36 1.30
N GLN A 162 -29.69 -0.06 2.57
CA GLN A 162 -30.52 0.60 3.60
C GLN A 162 -30.17 2.08 3.76
N LEU A 163 -28.88 2.41 3.81
CA LEU A 163 -28.41 3.79 3.93
C LEU A 163 -28.66 4.60 2.66
N ALA A 164 -28.50 4.01 1.46
CA ALA A 164 -28.82 4.68 0.21
C ALA A 164 -30.32 5.02 0.11
N ASN A 165 -31.19 4.05 0.46
CA ASN A 165 -32.65 4.23 0.48
C ASN A 165 -33.10 5.26 1.52
N GLN A 166 -32.51 5.26 2.72
CA GLN A 166 -32.79 6.25 3.76
C GLN A 166 -32.62 7.69 3.26
N PHE A 167 -31.65 7.92 2.37
CA PHE A 167 -31.34 9.24 1.83
C PHE A 167 -31.83 9.45 0.39
N SER A 168 -32.60 8.50 -0.16
CA SER A 168 -33.10 8.54 -1.55
C SER A 168 -31.99 8.76 -2.59
N LEU A 169 -30.84 8.13 -2.39
CA LEU A 169 -29.70 8.23 -3.30
C LEU A 169 -29.77 7.13 -4.38
N PRO A 170 -29.42 7.43 -5.64
CA PRO A 170 -29.44 6.45 -6.74
C PRO A 170 -28.21 5.53 -6.68
N GLN A 171 -28.11 4.73 -5.62
CA GLN A 171 -27.04 3.76 -5.43
C GLN A 171 -27.64 2.36 -5.24
N HIS A 172 -27.14 1.39 -5.99
CA HIS A 172 -27.56 -0.01 -5.92
C HIS A 172 -26.37 -0.92 -5.64
N PHE A 173 -26.55 -1.91 -4.79
CA PHE A 173 -25.52 -2.89 -4.46
C PHE A 173 -25.70 -4.19 -5.23
N ILE A 174 -24.58 -4.76 -5.66
CA ILE A 174 -24.53 -6.10 -6.26
C ILE A 174 -23.54 -6.93 -5.45
N GLN A 175 -24.04 -8.03 -4.88
CA GLN A 175 -23.20 -9.00 -4.21
C GLN A 175 -22.37 -9.77 -5.25
N VAL A 176 -21.05 -9.57 -5.25
CA VAL A 176 -20.16 -10.26 -6.18
C VAL A 176 -18.76 -10.38 -5.59
N ASP A 177 -18.14 -11.55 -5.75
CA ASP A 177 -16.70 -11.69 -5.59
C ASP A 177 -16.03 -11.25 -6.89
N VAL A 178 -15.41 -10.07 -6.85
CA VAL A 178 -14.73 -9.45 -8.00
C VAL A 178 -13.42 -10.16 -8.41
N LEU A 179 -12.99 -11.17 -7.65
CA LEU A 179 -11.86 -12.06 -8.01
C LEU A 179 -12.34 -13.39 -8.60
N SER A 180 -13.59 -13.78 -8.35
CA SER A 180 -14.16 -15.07 -8.80
C SER A 180 -14.38 -15.16 -10.32
N SER A 181 -14.39 -14.03 -11.02
CA SER A 181 -14.41 -13.97 -12.47
C SER A 181 -13.04 -14.39 -13.03
N GLY A 182 -12.84 -15.69 -13.21
CA GLY A 182 -11.59 -16.28 -13.64
C GLY A 182 -10.98 -15.60 -14.88
N LEU A 183 -9.94 -14.81 -14.66
CA LEU A 183 -8.84 -14.65 -15.60
C LEU A 183 -7.78 -15.69 -15.21
N SER A 184 -8.07 -16.97 -15.48
CA SER A 184 -6.97 -17.90 -15.70
C SER A 184 -6.37 -17.50 -17.04
N SER A 185 -5.12 -17.05 -17.01
CA SER A 185 -4.28 -16.90 -18.19
C SER A 185 -4.09 -18.27 -18.81
N GLU A 186 -5.05 -18.73 -19.61
CA GLU A 186 -4.94 -19.71 -20.69
C GLU A 186 -6.35 -20.04 -21.20
N LEU A 187 -6.56 -19.85 -22.50
CA LEU A 187 -7.78 -20.09 -23.26
C LEU A 187 -8.99 -19.17 -22.97
N GLY A 188 -9.16 -18.21 -23.88
CA GLY A 188 -10.35 -17.38 -23.97
C GLY A 188 -11.62 -18.21 -24.18
N SER A 189 -12.43 -18.32 -23.13
CA SER A 189 -13.89 -18.24 -23.17
C SER A 189 -14.46 -18.58 -21.79
N SER A 190 -14.70 -17.57 -20.96
CA SER A 190 -15.69 -17.69 -19.87
C SER A 190 -16.70 -16.57 -20.04
N VAL A 191 -17.81 -16.89 -20.70
CA VAL A 191 -18.85 -15.94 -21.13
C VAL A 191 -19.85 -15.60 -20.01
N ASN A 192 -19.71 -16.16 -18.81
CA ASN A 192 -20.64 -15.90 -17.70
C ASN A 192 -19.94 -15.39 -16.44
N SER A 193 -19.10 -14.36 -16.57
CA SER A 193 -18.70 -13.56 -15.41
C SER A 193 -19.86 -12.63 -15.02
N PRO A 194 -20.34 -12.63 -13.76
CA PRO A 194 -21.31 -11.64 -13.28
C PRO A 194 -20.89 -10.20 -13.55
N LEU A 195 -19.58 -9.92 -13.63
CA LEU A 195 -19.04 -8.60 -13.93
C LEU A 195 -19.30 -8.16 -15.37
N ALA A 196 -19.38 -9.09 -16.33
CA ALA A 196 -19.64 -8.75 -17.74
C ALA A 196 -21.05 -8.16 -17.95
N ALA A 197 -21.99 -8.47 -17.07
CA ALA A 197 -23.32 -7.85 -17.06
C ALA A 197 -23.33 -6.44 -16.44
N VAL A 198 -22.37 -6.15 -15.55
CA VAL A 198 -22.30 -4.89 -14.80
C VAL A 198 -21.43 -3.86 -15.51
N LEU A 199 -20.22 -4.25 -15.92
CA LEU A 199 -19.23 -3.39 -16.56
C LEU A 199 -19.56 -3.18 -18.04
N LYS A 200 -19.61 -1.92 -18.45
CA LYS A 200 -19.98 -1.47 -19.79
C LYS A 200 -19.05 -0.35 -20.26
N PRO A 201 -18.90 -0.12 -21.57
CA PRO A 201 -17.98 0.90 -22.06
C PRO A 201 -18.28 2.31 -21.52
N LYS A 202 -19.54 2.74 -21.52
CA LYS A 202 -19.94 4.10 -21.12
C LYS A 202 -20.12 4.26 -19.61
N GLN A 203 -19.11 3.89 -18.82
CA GLN A 203 -19.13 3.93 -17.35
C GLN A 203 -17.86 4.55 -16.76
N HIS A 204 -18.00 5.02 -15.52
CA HIS A 204 -16.88 5.33 -14.63
C HIS A 204 -16.66 4.16 -13.69
N VAL A 205 -15.46 3.62 -13.60
CA VAL A 205 -15.10 2.63 -12.58
C VAL A 205 -14.17 3.31 -11.56
N VAL A 206 -14.51 3.20 -10.29
CA VAL A 206 -13.76 3.84 -9.20
C VAL A 206 -13.41 2.87 -8.08
N ALA A 207 -12.19 2.99 -7.55
CA ALA A 207 -11.71 2.25 -6.39
C ALA A 207 -10.80 3.11 -5.51
N LEU A 208 -11.16 3.29 -4.23
CA LEU A 208 -10.32 4.00 -3.24
C LEU A 208 -9.52 3.04 -2.34
N HIS A 209 -10.07 1.85 -2.05
CA HIS A 209 -9.47 0.85 -1.16
C HIS A 209 -9.56 -0.57 -1.71
N ALA A 210 -9.33 -0.72 -3.02
CA ALA A 210 -9.16 -2.03 -3.63
C ALA A 210 -7.72 -2.52 -3.38
N CYS A 211 -7.54 -3.42 -2.41
CA CYS A 211 -6.23 -3.93 -2.00
C CYS A 211 -5.69 -5.02 -2.93
N GLY A 212 -4.42 -4.89 -3.32
CA GLY A 212 -3.62 -5.90 -4.02
C GLY A 212 -4.31 -6.44 -5.26
N GLN A 213 -4.65 -7.72 -5.25
CA GLN A 213 -5.32 -8.38 -6.38
C GLN A 213 -6.63 -7.69 -6.79
N LEU A 214 -7.33 -7.02 -5.86
CA LEU A 214 -8.60 -6.36 -6.12
C LEU A 214 -8.46 -5.19 -7.11
N HIS A 215 -7.42 -4.35 -6.99
CA HIS A 215 -7.22 -3.26 -7.95
C HIS A 215 -6.63 -3.74 -9.27
N ILE A 216 -5.82 -4.81 -9.25
CA ILE A 216 -5.32 -5.44 -10.47
C ILE A 216 -6.50 -5.99 -11.28
N SER A 217 -7.40 -6.74 -10.64
CA SER A 217 -8.62 -7.25 -11.26
C SER A 217 -9.50 -6.11 -11.79
N MET A 218 -9.69 -5.04 -11.02
CA MET A 218 -10.44 -3.86 -11.47
C MET A 218 -9.90 -3.30 -12.79
N LEU A 219 -8.59 -3.10 -12.91
CA LEU A 219 -7.98 -2.58 -14.14
C LEU A 219 -8.17 -3.53 -15.32
N GLN A 220 -7.94 -4.83 -15.13
CA GLN A 220 -8.10 -5.83 -16.18
C GLN A 220 -9.56 -5.90 -16.66
N GLN A 221 -10.52 -5.94 -15.74
CA GLN A 221 -11.95 -6.02 -16.04
C GLN A 221 -12.47 -4.72 -16.67
N ALA A 222 -12.03 -3.55 -16.20
CA ALA A 222 -12.41 -2.26 -16.80
C ALA A 222 -11.88 -2.13 -18.23
N VAL A 223 -10.63 -2.56 -18.48
CA VAL A 223 -10.05 -2.60 -19.84
C VAL A 223 -10.81 -3.56 -20.73
N GLN A 224 -11.11 -4.77 -20.25
CA GLN A 224 -11.84 -5.78 -21.01
C GLN A 224 -13.25 -5.31 -21.39
N ALA A 225 -13.94 -4.64 -20.46
CA ALA A 225 -15.26 -4.05 -20.71
C ALA A 225 -15.20 -2.73 -21.49
N GLY A 226 -14.01 -2.17 -21.71
CA GLY A 226 -13.80 -0.90 -22.40
C GLY A 226 -14.36 0.31 -21.64
N CYS A 227 -14.39 0.27 -20.31
CA CYS A 227 -14.93 1.36 -19.50
C CYS A 227 -14.24 2.70 -19.80
N GLU A 228 -15.03 3.75 -19.94
CA GLU A 228 -14.62 5.05 -20.46
C GLU A 228 -13.72 5.79 -19.48
N TYR A 229 -14.01 5.72 -18.18
CA TYR A 229 -13.22 6.39 -17.14
C TYR A 229 -12.84 5.43 -16.02
N ILE A 230 -11.61 5.58 -15.54
CA ILE A 230 -11.06 4.82 -14.42
C ILE A 230 -10.49 5.82 -13.40
N HIS A 231 -10.86 5.66 -12.13
CA HIS A 231 -10.24 6.34 -11.00
C HIS A 231 -9.80 5.30 -9.98
N LEU A 232 -8.49 5.16 -9.77
CA LEU A 232 -7.93 4.16 -8.88
C LEU A 232 -6.94 4.80 -7.92
N ALA A 233 -7.20 4.66 -6.62
CA ALA A 233 -6.21 4.93 -5.58
C ALA A 233 -5.78 3.59 -4.96
N PRO A 234 -4.64 3.01 -5.39
CA PRO A 234 -4.14 1.77 -4.81
C PRO A 234 -3.65 2.03 -3.38
N CYS A 235 -3.99 1.14 -2.44
CA CYS A 235 -3.65 1.33 -1.02
C CYS A 235 -2.77 0.24 -0.41
N CYS A 236 -2.88 -1.00 -0.89
CA CYS A 236 -2.09 -2.14 -0.45
C CYS A 236 -1.58 -2.91 -1.67
N TYR A 237 -0.28 -3.17 -1.77
CA TYR A 237 0.26 -3.92 -2.91
C TYR A 237 0.57 -5.39 -2.59
N HIS A 238 0.80 -5.72 -1.31
CA HIS A 238 1.20 -7.06 -0.87
C HIS A 238 0.08 -8.10 -0.79
N LEU A 239 -1.18 -7.69 -0.95
CA LEU A 239 -2.36 -8.57 -0.86
C LEU A 239 -2.68 -9.18 -2.23
N ILE A 240 -1.71 -9.89 -2.79
CA ILE A 240 -1.80 -10.57 -4.08
C ILE A 240 -1.92 -12.09 -3.88
N ALA A 241 -2.47 -12.78 -4.88
CA ALA A 241 -2.61 -14.24 -4.85
C ALA A 241 -1.25 -14.95 -5.00
N GLU A 242 -0.43 -14.43 -5.91
CA GLU A 242 0.88 -14.98 -6.23
C GLU A 242 1.94 -14.64 -5.17
N SER A 243 3.05 -15.37 -5.18
CA SER A 243 4.21 -15.08 -4.32
C SER A 243 4.93 -13.79 -4.71
N CYS A 244 4.85 -13.42 -5.99
CA CYS A 244 5.48 -12.25 -6.59
C CYS A 244 4.46 -11.44 -7.39
N TYR A 245 4.65 -10.11 -7.41
CA TYR A 245 3.89 -9.23 -8.29
C TYR A 245 4.06 -9.67 -9.76
N GLN A 246 2.94 -9.70 -10.49
CA GLN A 246 2.93 -9.97 -11.92
C GLN A 246 2.75 -8.64 -12.66
N PRO A 247 3.77 -8.13 -13.38
CA PRO A 247 3.66 -6.87 -14.10
C PRO A 247 2.57 -6.92 -15.19
N LEU A 248 1.81 -5.83 -15.30
CA LEU A 248 0.67 -5.76 -16.20
C LEU A 248 1.07 -5.36 -17.62
N SER A 249 2.00 -4.42 -17.74
CA SER A 249 2.45 -3.88 -19.02
C SER A 249 3.59 -4.69 -19.62
N ASP A 250 3.62 -4.78 -20.95
CA ASP A 250 4.70 -5.48 -21.67
C ASP A 250 6.11 -4.97 -21.27
N LEU A 251 6.25 -3.66 -21.06
CA LEU A 251 7.55 -3.07 -20.68
C LEU A 251 7.96 -3.49 -19.27
N ALA A 252 7.01 -3.53 -18.32
CA ALA A 252 7.31 -3.96 -16.97
C ALA A 252 7.56 -5.48 -16.87
N GLN A 253 6.97 -6.28 -17.75
CA GLN A 253 7.30 -7.71 -17.88
C GLN A 253 8.75 -7.91 -18.36
N GLN A 254 9.24 -7.05 -19.25
CA GLN A 254 10.63 -7.10 -19.74
C GLN A 254 11.65 -6.62 -18.70
N HIS A 255 11.25 -5.73 -17.81
CA HIS A 255 12.09 -5.13 -16.76
C HIS A 255 11.58 -5.48 -15.37
N ASP A 256 11.11 -6.71 -15.19
CA ASP A 256 10.50 -7.14 -13.93
C ASP A 256 11.53 -7.11 -12.79
N LEU A 257 11.17 -6.41 -11.71
CA LEU A 257 11.94 -6.40 -10.47
C LEU A 257 11.70 -7.66 -9.63
N GLY A 258 10.75 -8.53 -9.98
CA GLY A 258 10.47 -9.76 -9.21
C GLY A 258 10.16 -9.43 -7.76
N LEU A 259 9.25 -8.48 -7.52
CA LEU A 259 8.89 -8.01 -6.19
C LEU A 259 8.03 -9.06 -5.48
N ASP A 260 8.58 -9.67 -4.44
CA ASP A 260 7.84 -10.61 -3.59
C ASP A 260 6.94 -9.87 -2.57
N GLN A 261 6.15 -10.63 -1.82
CA GLN A 261 5.28 -10.06 -0.78
C GLN A 261 6.02 -9.25 0.30
N GLN A 262 7.29 -9.54 0.59
CA GLN A 262 8.08 -8.77 1.55
C GLN A 262 8.45 -7.41 0.98
N GLN A 263 8.88 -7.33 -0.28
CA GLN A 263 9.15 -6.03 -0.91
C GLN A 263 7.86 -5.24 -1.15
N LEU A 264 6.74 -5.89 -1.49
CA LEU A 264 5.44 -5.22 -1.57
C LEU A 264 4.94 -4.72 -0.20
N LYS A 265 5.31 -5.41 0.90
CA LYS A 265 5.05 -4.93 2.27
C LYS A 265 5.86 -3.68 2.59
N LEU A 266 7.13 -3.62 2.17
CA LEU A 266 7.97 -2.42 2.35
C LEU A 266 7.29 -1.18 1.79
N ILE A 267 6.74 -1.25 0.57
CA ILE A 267 6.06 -0.14 -0.11
C ILE A 267 4.94 0.46 0.74
N VAL A 268 4.21 -0.40 1.46
CA VAL A 268 3.08 0.01 2.30
C VAL A 268 3.47 0.21 3.75
N GLN A 269 4.74 0.15 4.12
CA GLN A 269 5.18 0.57 5.44
C GLN A 269 5.24 2.10 5.43
N GLY A 270 4.56 2.73 6.37
CA GLY A 270 4.40 4.18 6.42
C GLY A 270 3.25 4.50 7.34
N GLN A 271 3.57 5.07 8.49
CA GLN A 271 2.62 5.37 9.55
C GLN A 271 2.68 6.86 9.84
N VAL A 272 1.59 7.55 9.53
CA VAL A 272 1.40 8.98 9.87
C VAL A 272 0.18 9.20 10.76
N THR A 273 -0.70 8.20 10.88
CA THR A 273 -1.99 8.32 11.57
C THR A 273 -2.10 7.44 12.82
N ALA A 274 -1.01 6.78 13.25
CA ALA A 274 -1.05 5.93 14.43
C ALA A 274 -0.93 6.80 15.69
N GLY A 275 -1.89 6.71 16.60
CA GLY A 275 -1.80 7.40 17.89
C GLY A 275 -0.67 6.84 18.77
N GLU A 276 -0.19 7.64 19.72
CA GLU A 276 0.96 7.28 20.59
C GLU A 276 0.84 5.88 21.21
N ARG A 277 -0.36 5.50 21.66
CA ARG A 277 -0.60 4.18 22.27
C ARG A 277 -0.28 3.03 21.31
N ILE A 278 -0.62 3.18 20.03
CA ILE A 278 -0.38 2.15 19.01
C ILE A 278 1.13 2.07 18.71
N GLU A 279 1.81 3.22 18.64
CA GLU A 279 3.26 3.23 18.43
C GLU A 279 4.03 2.62 19.60
N ARG A 280 3.64 2.91 20.86
CA ARG A 280 4.24 2.26 22.03
C ARG A 280 4.06 0.75 22.00
N LEU A 281 2.86 0.27 21.67
CA LEU A 281 2.59 -1.16 21.58
C LEU A 281 3.45 -1.83 20.50
N ARG A 282 3.56 -1.21 19.32
CA ARG A 282 4.39 -1.71 18.22
C ARG A 282 5.87 -1.72 18.59
N HIS A 283 6.33 -0.68 19.27
CA HIS A 283 7.70 -0.60 19.78
C HIS A 283 7.99 -1.77 20.74
N THR A 284 7.09 -2.01 21.71
CA THR A 284 7.19 -3.15 22.64
C THR A 284 7.17 -4.48 21.89
N GLU A 285 6.28 -4.66 20.91
CA GLU A 285 6.20 -5.88 20.12
C GLU A 285 7.51 -6.19 19.39
N VAL A 286 8.08 -5.20 18.70
CA VAL A 286 9.36 -5.38 17.99
C VAL A 286 10.48 -5.69 18.99
N HIS A 287 10.58 -4.91 20.07
CA HIS A 287 11.60 -5.09 21.11
C HIS A 287 11.57 -6.51 21.68
N TRP A 288 10.38 -7.00 22.04
CA TRP A 288 10.21 -8.30 22.67
C TRP A 288 10.46 -9.44 21.69
N ARG A 289 10.00 -9.35 20.45
CA ARG A 289 10.31 -10.34 19.41
C ARG A 289 11.82 -10.48 19.19
N LEU A 290 12.55 -9.37 19.17
CA LEU A 290 14.02 -9.38 19.03
C LEU A 290 14.71 -9.93 20.28
N SER A 291 14.24 -9.56 21.46
CA SER A 291 14.77 -10.07 22.73
C SER A 291 14.59 -11.58 22.84
N TYR A 292 13.41 -12.08 22.46
CA TYR A 292 13.14 -13.52 22.42
C TYR A 292 13.99 -14.25 21.37
N GLU A 293 14.16 -13.68 20.18
CA GLU A 293 15.00 -14.30 19.15
C GLU A 293 16.45 -14.46 19.62
N LEU A 294 17.02 -13.44 20.28
CA LEU A 294 18.36 -13.52 20.86
C LEU A 294 18.45 -14.57 21.97
N LEU A 295 17.42 -14.68 22.81
CA LEU A 295 17.31 -15.72 23.83
C LEU A 295 17.29 -17.12 23.21
N ARG A 296 16.46 -17.32 22.18
CA ARG A 296 16.35 -18.58 21.46
C ARG A 296 17.69 -18.97 20.83
N GLN A 297 18.35 -18.05 20.12
CA GLN A 297 19.65 -18.29 19.49
C GLN A 297 20.72 -18.68 20.53
N HIS A 298 20.73 -18.02 21.69
CA HIS A 298 21.68 -18.30 22.76
C HIS A 298 21.55 -19.73 23.31
N TYR A 299 20.33 -20.20 23.59
CA TYR A 299 20.11 -21.51 24.21
C TYR A 299 20.00 -22.67 23.22
N ILE A 300 19.47 -22.44 22.02
CA ILE A 300 19.33 -23.49 20.99
C ILE A 300 20.62 -23.62 20.16
N GLY A 301 21.45 -22.58 20.09
CA GLY A 301 22.66 -22.58 19.26
C GLY A 301 22.41 -22.47 17.76
N ASP A 302 21.17 -22.18 17.35
CA ASP A 302 20.77 -21.98 15.96
C ASP A 302 20.57 -20.49 15.66
N SER A 303 21.44 -19.94 14.81
CA SER A 303 21.43 -18.53 14.41
C SER A 303 20.43 -18.20 13.29
N GLN A 304 19.74 -19.18 12.70
CA GLN A 304 18.74 -18.92 11.66
C GLN A 304 17.52 -18.24 12.25
N TYR A 305 17.08 -17.13 11.67
CA TYR A 305 15.87 -16.43 12.09
C TYR A 305 14.63 -17.32 11.97
N ARG A 306 13.84 -17.43 13.04
CA ARG A 306 12.58 -18.19 13.05
C ARG A 306 11.40 -17.26 13.36
N PRO A 307 10.49 -17.01 12.40
CA PRO A 307 9.35 -16.15 12.65
C PRO A 307 8.39 -16.76 13.69
N LEU A 308 7.72 -15.89 14.43
CA LEU A 308 6.62 -16.24 15.32
C LEU A 308 5.28 -15.93 14.64
N ALA A 309 4.23 -16.66 15.01
CA ALA A 309 2.88 -16.36 14.57
C ALA A 309 2.42 -14.95 15.01
N SER A 310 1.27 -14.51 14.45
CA SER A 310 0.62 -13.29 14.91
C SER A 310 0.23 -13.42 16.39
N ALA A 311 0.62 -12.43 17.20
CA ALA A 311 0.39 -12.43 18.64
C ALA A 311 -0.73 -11.44 18.98
N GLY A 312 -1.61 -11.84 19.91
CA GLY A 312 -2.60 -10.92 20.45
C GLY A 312 -1.95 -9.76 21.22
N LYS A 313 -2.55 -8.57 21.15
CA LYS A 313 -2.04 -7.34 21.80
C LYS A 313 -1.83 -7.47 23.31
N HIS A 314 -2.55 -8.39 23.96
CA HIS A 314 -2.45 -8.64 25.40
C HIS A 314 -1.07 -9.14 25.80
N TRP A 315 -0.38 -9.89 24.94
CA TRP A 315 0.98 -10.35 25.22
C TRP A 315 1.92 -9.17 25.46
N PHE A 316 1.85 -8.13 24.62
CA PHE A 316 2.72 -6.95 24.71
C PHE A 316 2.31 -5.93 25.78
N SER A 317 1.33 -6.27 26.62
CA SER A 317 0.87 -5.44 27.75
C SER A 317 1.18 -6.08 29.11
N ALA A 318 1.76 -7.29 29.12
CA ALA A 318 2.11 -8.06 30.32
C ALA A 318 3.62 -7.94 30.64
N ASP A 319 4.23 -9.02 31.14
CA ASP A 319 5.67 -9.13 31.33
C ASP A 319 6.36 -9.86 30.16
N PHE A 320 7.63 -9.53 29.91
CA PHE A 320 8.41 -10.16 28.83
C PHE A 320 8.54 -11.68 29.01
N SER A 321 8.61 -12.18 30.25
CA SER A 321 8.68 -13.61 30.55
C SER A 321 7.44 -14.37 30.06
N ASP A 322 6.26 -13.76 30.16
CA ASP A 322 5.01 -14.38 29.70
C ASP A 322 5.00 -14.49 28.18
N PHE A 323 5.41 -13.42 27.49
CA PHE A 323 5.58 -13.45 26.04
C PHE A 323 6.64 -14.45 25.59
N ALA A 324 7.79 -14.51 26.27
CA ALA A 324 8.86 -15.45 25.94
C ALA A 324 8.40 -16.91 26.13
N THR A 325 7.58 -17.18 27.17
CA THR A 325 6.98 -18.49 27.40
C THR A 325 6.03 -18.88 26.28
N TRP A 326 5.14 -17.97 25.89
CA TRP A 326 4.26 -18.17 24.74
C TRP A 326 5.05 -18.41 23.44
N ALA A 327 6.10 -17.62 23.20
CA ALA A 327 6.93 -17.72 22.01
C ALA A 327 7.71 -19.05 21.97
N ALA A 328 8.24 -19.50 23.11
CA ALA A 328 8.93 -20.78 23.21
C ALA A 328 8.01 -21.97 22.96
N GLN A 329 6.75 -21.90 23.42
CA GLN A 329 5.72 -22.89 23.10
C GLN A 329 5.44 -22.96 21.60
N GLN A 330 5.37 -21.82 20.90
CA GLN A 330 5.21 -21.78 19.44
C GLN A 330 6.39 -22.45 18.71
N HIS A 331 7.61 -22.25 19.20
CA HIS A 331 8.82 -22.87 18.65
C HIS A 331 9.14 -24.26 19.22
N GLN A 332 8.26 -24.80 20.07
CA GLN A 332 8.33 -26.15 20.64
C GLN A 332 9.67 -26.47 21.32
N TRP A 333 10.15 -25.55 22.16
CA TRP A 333 11.34 -25.81 22.98
C TRP A 333 11.12 -25.39 24.45
N PRO A 334 11.69 -26.13 25.41
CA PRO A 334 11.56 -25.82 26.84
C PRO A 334 12.51 -24.68 27.23
N LEU A 335 11.97 -23.66 27.91
CA LEU A 335 12.77 -22.59 28.51
C LEU A 335 13.52 -23.13 29.74
N PRO A 336 14.81 -22.79 29.92
CA PRO A 336 15.55 -23.13 31.13
C PRO A 336 14.99 -22.47 32.39
N ASP A 337 15.13 -23.15 33.52
CA ASP A 337 14.89 -22.56 34.83
C ASP A 337 16.02 -21.53 35.12
N ASN A 338 15.65 -20.29 35.47
CA ASN A 338 16.54 -19.15 35.79
C ASN A 338 17.14 -18.37 34.61
N ILE A 339 16.31 -17.93 33.67
CA ILE A 339 16.72 -17.00 32.62
C ILE A 339 16.93 -15.58 33.19
N ASN A 340 18.07 -14.96 32.88
CA ASN A 340 18.26 -13.52 33.11
C ASN A 340 17.60 -12.70 31.98
N TRP A 341 16.32 -12.40 32.14
CA TRP A 341 15.50 -11.68 31.16
C TRP A 341 16.09 -10.32 30.76
N GLN A 342 16.67 -9.58 31.72
CA GLN A 342 17.17 -8.23 31.50
C GLN A 342 18.34 -8.20 30.50
N VAL A 343 19.18 -9.23 30.48
CA VAL A 343 20.29 -9.35 29.51
C VAL A 343 19.73 -9.38 28.07
N PHE A 344 18.69 -10.17 27.84
CA PHE A 344 18.07 -10.30 26.51
C PHE A 344 17.26 -9.07 26.12
N LEU A 345 16.57 -8.42 27.08
CA LEU A 345 15.89 -7.14 26.84
C LEU A 345 16.89 -6.05 26.44
N ASN A 346 18.02 -5.93 27.13
CA ASN A 346 19.04 -4.94 26.79
C ASN A 346 19.67 -5.21 25.42
N ALA A 347 19.95 -6.48 25.11
CA ALA A 347 20.47 -6.87 23.80
C ALA A 347 19.43 -6.64 22.68
N GLY A 348 18.16 -6.93 22.95
CA GLY A 348 17.04 -6.67 22.04
C GLY A 348 16.83 -5.19 21.75
N ALA A 349 17.07 -4.30 22.71
CA ALA A 349 17.00 -2.85 22.49
C ALA A 349 18.10 -2.38 21.52
N LYS A 350 19.34 -2.86 21.68
CA LYS A 350 20.44 -2.59 20.72
C LYS A 350 20.12 -3.12 19.32
N ARG A 351 19.54 -4.33 19.27
CA ARG A 351 19.09 -4.97 18.03
C ARG A 351 17.99 -4.16 17.33
N GLN A 352 17.05 -3.62 18.10
CA GLN A 352 15.98 -2.78 17.60
C GLN A 352 16.50 -1.48 17.00
N HIS A 353 17.43 -0.81 17.68
CA HIS A 353 18.07 0.41 17.17
C HIS A 353 18.77 0.15 15.83
N LEU A 354 19.54 -0.94 15.71
CA LEU A 354 20.16 -1.33 14.46
C LEU A 354 19.12 -1.56 13.34
N ILE A 355 18.02 -2.25 13.65
CA ILE A 355 16.95 -2.47 12.67
C ILE A 355 16.31 -1.14 12.25
N GLN A 356 16.13 -0.19 13.16
CA GLN A 356 15.61 1.15 12.84
C GLN A 356 16.54 1.91 11.89
N LEU A 357 17.86 1.83 12.07
CA LEU A 357 18.84 2.39 11.13
C LEU A 357 18.75 1.74 9.76
N ILE A 358 18.61 0.41 9.73
CA ILE A 358 18.47 -0.33 8.48
C ILE A 358 17.18 0.09 7.75
N GLU A 359 16.07 0.12 8.49
CA GLU A 359 14.77 0.49 7.97
C GLU A 359 14.76 1.93 7.46
N LEU A 360 15.42 2.88 8.14
CA LEU A 360 15.53 4.27 7.69
C LEU A 360 16.03 4.38 6.24
N VAL A 361 17.05 3.60 5.87
CA VAL A 361 17.58 3.58 4.50
C VAL A 361 16.64 2.81 3.56
N ARG A 362 16.09 1.67 4.00
CA ARG A 362 15.13 0.90 3.19
C ARG A 362 13.90 1.73 2.83
N HIS A 363 13.46 2.58 3.75
CA HIS A 363 12.27 3.39 3.60
C HIS A 363 12.42 4.50 2.55
N LEU A 364 13.64 4.90 2.19
CA LEU A 364 13.91 5.80 1.06
C LEU A 364 13.33 5.25 -0.26
N PHE A 365 13.19 3.92 -0.37
CA PHE A 365 12.73 3.24 -1.56
C PHE A 365 11.21 3.01 -1.60
N ARG A 366 10.47 3.33 -0.54
CA ARG A 366 9.00 3.14 -0.48
C ARG A 366 8.29 3.83 -1.65
N ARG A 367 8.50 5.13 -1.81
CA ARG A 367 7.85 5.94 -2.84
C ARG A 367 8.36 5.61 -4.25
N PRO A 368 9.68 5.45 -4.49
CA PRO A 368 10.18 4.94 -5.77
C PRO A 368 9.60 3.57 -6.19
N LEU A 369 9.46 2.62 -5.26
CA LEU A 369 8.83 1.32 -5.56
C LEU A 369 7.31 1.46 -5.81
N GLU A 370 6.63 2.32 -5.06
CA GLU A 370 5.21 2.64 -5.31
C GLU A 370 5.01 3.24 -6.71
N HIS A 371 5.87 4.17 -7.09
CA HIS A 371 5.92 4.79 -8.40
C HIS A 371 6.17 3.76 -9.53
N TRP A 372 7.01 2.76 -9.29
CA TRP A 372 7.25 1.68 -10.26
C TRP A 372 5.97 0.88 -10.52
N LEU A 373 5.24 0.52 -9.45
CA LEU A 373 3.95 -0.17 -9.55
C LEU A 373 2.84 0.68 -10.16
N LEU A 374 2.89 2.00 -9.97
CA LEU A 374 1.96 2.95 -10.58
C LEU A 374 2.24 3.08 -12.08
N LEU A 375 3.50 3.29 -12.47
CA LEU A 375 3.90 3.41 -13.88
C LEU A 375 3.57 2.14 -14.67
N ASP A 376 3.75 0.95 -14.10
CA ASP A 376 3.31 -0.29 -14.74
C ASP A 376 1.80 -0.27 -15.08
N LYS A 377 0.95 0.20 -14.16
CA LYS A 377 -0.50 0.32 -14.39
C LYS A 377 -0.83 1.39 -15.44
N MET A 378 -0.11 2.52 -15.41
CA MET A 378 -0.26 3.59 -16.40
C MET A 378 0.12 3.10 -17.80
N LEU A 379 1.25 2.40 -17.92
CA LEU A 379 1.73 1.82 -19.18
C LEU A 379 0.77 0.75 -19.70
N TYR A 380 0.24 -0.11 -18.82
CA TYR A 380 -0.77 -1.11 -19.18
C TYR A 380 -2.02 -0.43 -19.77
N LEU A 381 -2.57 0.57 -19.09
CA LEU A 381 -3.72 1.31 -19.59
C LEU A 381 -3.44 2.02 -20.92
N GLN A 382 -2.24 2.60 -21.05
CA GLN A 382 -1.76 3.22 -22.29
C GLN A 382 -1.70 2.23 -23.47
N GLN A 383 -1.18 1.02 -23.24
CA GLN A 383 -1.16 -0.06 -24.24
C GLN A 383 -2.58 -0.44 -24.70
N HIS A 384 -3.57 -0.27 -23.83
CA HIS A 384 -4.99 -0.49 -24.13
C HIS A 384 -5.75 0.76 -24.62
N GLY A 385 -5.03 1.82 -25.01
CA GLY A 385 -5.58 2.99 -25.68
C GLY A 385 -6.18 4.04 -24.75
N TYR A 386 -5.87 4.00 -23.46
CA TYR A 386 -6.27 5.03 -22.51
C TYR A 386 -5.29 6.21 -22.52
N THR A 387 -5.83 7.42 -22.38
CA THR A 387 -5.05 8.56 -21.88
C THR A 387 -4.99 8.46 -20.37
N VAL A 388 -3.80 8.54 -19.79
CA VAL A 388 -3.57 8.30 -18.36
C VAL A 388 -2.93 9.52 -17.70
N ASP A 389 -3.25 9.73 -16.44
CA ASP A 389 -2.61 10.72 -15.57
C ASP A 389 -2.54 10.18 -14.14
N ALA A 390 -1.60 10.70 -13.35
CA ALA A 390 -1.47 10.37 -11.95
C ALA A 390 -1.20 11.62 -11.12
N ILE A 391 -1.84 11.72 -9.96
CA ILE A 391 -1.70 12.88 -9.07
C ILE A 391 -1.55 12.44 -7.62
N GLU A 392 -1.00 13.33 -6.80
CA GLU A 392 -1.16 13.25 -5.35
C GLU A 392 -2.50 13.89 -4.96
N PHE A 393 -3.54 13.06 -4.76
CA PHE A 393 -4.90 13.58 -4.61
C PHE A 393 -5.20 14.16 -3.22
N CYS A 394 -4.41 13.80 -2.20
CA CYS A 394 -4.56 14.28 -0.83
C CYS A 394 -3.22 14.46 -0.11
N ASP A 395 -3.25 15.12 1.05
CA ASP A 395 -2.07 15.31 1.89
C ASP A 395 -1.49 13.96 2.37
N TYR A 396 -0.16 13.84 2.37
CA TYR A 396 0.56 12.66 2.85
C TYR A 396 0.24 12.33 4.32
N GLN A 397 -0.03 13.34 5.15
CA GLN A 397 -0.40 13.19 6.57
C GLN A 397 -1.80 12.57 6.75
N LEU A 398 -2.68 12.72 5.75
CA LEU A 398 -3.95 12.01 5.75
C LEU A 398 -3.74 10.52 5.43
N THR A 399 -2.94 10.25 4.40
CA THR A 399 -2.50 8.91 4.05
C THR A 399 -1.25 8.98 3.18
N PRO A 400 -0.22 8.17 3.43
CA PRO A 400 0.94 8.07 2.53
C PRO A 400 0.59 7.48 1.16
N ARG A 401 -0.58 6.82 1.07
CA ARG A 401 -1.11 6.17 -0.14
C ARG A 401 -2.02 7.18 -0.82
N ASN A 402 -1.42 8.30 -1.22
CA ASN A 402 -2.10 9.48 -1.74
C ASN A 402 -2.04 9.60 -3.26
N LEU A 403 -1.69 8.53 -3.97
CA LEU A 403 -1.66 8.50 -5.43
C LEU A 403 -3.05 8.15 -5.97
N LEU A 404 -3.51 8.94 -6.95
CA LEU A 404 -4.71 8.66 -7.73
C LEU A 404 -4.30 8.51 -9.19
N LEU A 405 -4.49 7.32 -9.73
CA LEU A 405 -4.44 7.05 -11.15
C LEU A 405 -5.78 7.39 -11.78
N THR A 406 -5.75 8.13 -12.87
CA THR A 406 -6.92 8.40 -13.71
C THR A 406 -6.65 7.94 -15.13
N ALA A 407 -7.67 7.43 -15.80
CA ALA A 407 -7.56 7.06 -17.20
C ALA A 407 -8.88 7.27 -17.93
N THR A 408 -8.79 7.74 -19.17
CA THR A 408 -9.93 8.00 -20.04
C THR A 408 -9.72 7.38 -21.42
N LYS A 409 -10.76 6.75 -21.96
CA LYS A 409 -10.79 6.17 -23.31
C LYS A 409 -11.97 6.75 -24.09
N ASN A 410 -11.71 7.25 -25.30
CA ASN A 410 -12.71 7.89 -26.15
C ASN A 410 -13.58 6.89 -26.91
#